data_AF-A0A1J5QE48-F1
#
_entry.id   AF-A0A1J5QE48-F1
#
_cell.length_a   1.000
_cell.length_b   1.000
_cell.length_c   1.000
_cell.angle_alpha   90.00
_cell.angle_beta   90.00
_cell.angle_gamma   90.00
#
_symmetry.space_group_name_H-M   'P 1'
#
loop_
_entity.id
_entity.type
_entity.pdbx_description
1 polymer ?
#
loop_
_entity_poly.entity_id
_entity_poly.type
_entity_poly.pdbx_seq_one_letter_code
_entity_poly.pdbx_strand_id
1 'polypeptide(L)'
;MPFTEIVDDAHAERLWAQRRELFFKPWAGFGSRAAYRGDKLTRSVWSEILQGRYVAQRLAPPGRRVVGADALKFDLRAYAYGGDVMWFSARLYQGQTTNFRTPGGGFAPVLGG
;
A
#
# COMPACT_ATOMS: atom_id res chain seq x y z
N MET A 1 7.66 -2.41 -9.86
CA MET A 1 7.19 -2.80 -8.50
C MET A 1 8.16 -2.20 -7.48
N PRO A 2 7.70 -1.62 -6.35
CA PRO A 2 8.59 -1.09 -5.33
C PRO A 2 9.39 -2.22 -4.65
N PHE A 3 10.65 -1.94 -4.30
CA PHE A 3 11.52 -2.89 -3.60
C PHE A 3 10.86 -3.37 -2.31
N THR A 4 10.90 -4.68 -2.07
CA THR A 4 10.26 -5.34 -0.92
C THR A 4 11.20 -6.40 -0.36
N GLU A 5 11.35 -6.42 0.96
CA GLU A 5 12.19 -7.37 1.69
C GLU A 5 11.48 -7.89 2.93
N ILE A 6 11.88 -9.07 3.40
CA ILE A 6 11.38 -9.64 4.67
C ILE A 6 11.97 -8.83 5.82
N VAL A 7 11.16 -8.58 6.87
CA VAL A 7 11.67 -8.02 8.11
C VAL A 7 12.25 -9.16 8.95
N ASP A 8 13.51 -9.03 9.33
CA ASP A 8 14.21 -9.93 10.24
C ASP A 8 15.11 -9.14 11.20
N ASP A 9 15.61 -9.84 12.23
CA ASP A 9 16.47 -9.23 13.25
C ASP A 9 17.82 -8.76 12.69
N ALA A 10 18.34 -9.45 11.66
CA ALA A 10 19.64 -9.13 11.05
C ALA A 10 19.66 -7.74 10.40
N HIS A 11 18.51 -7.27 9.89
CA HIS A 11 18.37 -5.97 9.25
C HIS A 11 17.60 -4.94 10.08
N ALA A 12 17.24 -5.27 11.33
CA ALA A 12 16.33 -4.49 12.15
C ALA A 12 16.77 -3.02 12.32
N GLU A 13 18.05 -2.76 12.61
CA GLU A 13 18.54 -1.39 12.80
C GLU A 13 18.45 -0.55 11.52
N ARG A 14 18.87 -1.12 10.39
CA ARG A 14 18.78 -0.46 9.08
C ARG A 14 17.33 -0.14 8.73
N LEU A 15 16.43 -1.11 8.87
CA LEU A 15 15.02 -0.95 8.58
C LEU A 15 14.37 0.13 9.48
N TRP A 16 14.73 0.16 10.77
CA TRP A 16 14.26 1.20 11.67
C TRP A 16 14.80 2.59 11.31
N ALA A 17 16.08 2.69 10.94
CA ALA A 17 16.70 3.96 10.53
C ALA A 17 16.04 4.51 9.26
N GLN A 18 15.78 3.64 8.28
CA GLN A 18 15.18 3.98 6.98
C GLN A 18 13.64 4.00 7.00
N ARG A 19 13.01 3.70 8.15
CA ARG A 19 11.56 3.45 8.23
C ARG A 19 10.68 4.52 7.60
N ARG A 20 11.08 5.80 7.61
CA ARG A 20 10.26 6.89 7.05
C ARG A 20 9.98 6.73 5.56
N GLU A 21 10.82 6.00 4.85
CA GLU A 21 10.70 5.68 3.43
C GLU A 21 10.07 4.30 3.18
N LEU A 22 9.64 3.63 4.25
CA LEU A 22 9.16 2.25 4.20
C LEU A 22 7.70 2.14 4.64
N PHE A 23 7.06 1.09 4.15
CA PHE A 23 5.74 0.63 4.53
C PHE A 23 5.85 -0.82 4.99
N PHE A 24 5.29 -1.13 6.16
CA PHE A 24 5.38 -2.43 6.80
C PHE A 24 4.02 -3.11 6.76
N LYS A 25 3.95 -4.35 6.27
CA LYS A 25 2.71 -5.12 6.23
C LYS A 25 2.97 -6.61 6.48
N PRO A 26 1.99 -7.36 7.04
CA PRO A 26 2.13 -8.80 7.19
C PRO A 26 2.27 -9.48 5.82
N TRP A 27 3.13 -10.49 5.72
CA TRP A 27 3.39 -11.19 4.45
C TRP A 27 2.12 -11.84 3.86
N ALA A 28 1.24 -12.35 4.73
CA ALA A 28 -0.02 -13.00 4.37
C ALA A 28 -1.26 -12.14 4.73
N GLY A 29 -1.09 -10.82 4.86
CA GLY A 29 -2.18 -9.91 5.23
C GLY A 29 -3.15 -9.63 4.08
N PHE A 30 -4.44 -9.54 4.39
CA PHE A 30 -5.48 -9.06 3.47
C PHE A 30 -6.18 -7.81 4.00
N GLY A 31 -6.78 -7.03 3.10
CA GLY A 31 -7.60 -5.86 3.46
C GLY A 31 -6.86 -4.74 4.22
N SER A 32 -5.55 -4.60 4.02
CA SER A 32 -4.71 -3.59 4.69
C SER A 32 -4.72 -3.65 6.23
N ARG A 33 -5.01 -4.82 6.80
CA ARG A 33 -4.94 -5.04 8.26
C ARG A 33 -3.49 -5.04 8.73
N ALA A 34 -3.25 -4.41 9.88
CA ALA A 34 -1.94 -4.29 10.52
C ALA A 34 -0.85 -3.77 9.57
N ALA A 35 -1.21 -2.83 8.68
CA ALA A 35 -0.29 -2.23 7.73
C ALA A 35 0.10 -0.82 8.22
N TYR A 36 1.40 -0.54 8.27
CA TYR A 36 1.94 0.64 8.92
C TYR A 36 2.82 1.46 7.96
N ARG A 37 2.60 2.76 7.93
CA ARG A 37 3.61 3.67 7.39
C ARG A 37 4.73 3.84 8.40
N GLY A 38 5.98 3.71 7.94
CA GLY A 38 7.11 3.76 8.85
C GLY A 38 7.38 5.13 9.47
N ASP A 39 6.95 6.24 8.83
CA ASP A 39 7.00 7.58 9.44
C ASP A 39 6.02 7.75 10.62
N LYS A 40 5.09 6.81 10.80
CA LYS A 40 4.11 6.78 11.90
C LYS A 40 4.36 5.64 12.90
N LEU A 41 5.46 4.91 12.77
CA LEU A 41 5.80 3.82 13.69
C LEU A 41 6.29 4.34 15.04
N THR A 42 5.77 3.72 16.10
CA THR A 42 6.33 3.80 17.46
C THR A 42 7.30 2.65 17.69
N ARG A 43 8.12 2.74 18.74
CA ARG A 43 9.01 1.65 19.15
C ARG A 43 8.25 0.37 19.56
N SER A 44 7.08 0.51 20.20
CA SER A 44 6.23 -0.64 20.57
C SER A 44 5.77 -1.42 19.33
N VAL A 45 5.20 -0.72 18.35
CA VAL A 45 4.74 -1.34 17.10
C VAL A 45 5.91 -1.94 16.33
N TRP A 46 7.10 -1.32 16.38
CA TRP A 46 8.30 -1.89 15.77
C TRP A 46 8.70 -3.24 16.39
N SER A 47 8.67 -3.36 17.71
CA SER A 47 8.93 -4.63 18.38
C SER A 47 7.93 -5.71 17.97
N GLU A 48 6.64 -5.36 17.83
CA GLU A 48 5.62 -6.28 17.32
C GLU A 48 5.88 -6.70 15.87
N ILE A 49 6.34 -5.77 15.02
CA ILE A 49 6.70 -6.04 13.63
C ILE A 49 7.88 -7.03 13.54
N LEU A 50 8.92 -6.86 14.38
CA LEU A 50 10.08 -7.76 14.41
C LEU A 50 9.73 -9.18 14.86
N GLN A 51 8.82 -9.31 15.82
CA GLN A 51 8.33 -10.61 16.29
C GLN A 51 7.31 -11.26 15.34
N GLY A 52 6.72 -10.45 14.45
CA GLY A 52 5.73 -10.87 13.47
C GLY A 52 6.33 -11.23 12.12
N ARG A 53 5.52 -11.85 11.26
CA ARG A 53 5.91 -12.11 9.87
C ARG A 53 5.56 -10.91 8.98
N TYR A 54 6.46 -9.95 8.92
CA TYR A 54 6.30 -8.72 8.14
C TYR A 54 7.23 -8.66 6.93
N VAL A 55 6.83 -7.85 5.96
CA VAL A 55 7.70 -7.35 4.90
C VAL A 55 7.79 -5.83 5.00
N ALA A 56 8.97 -5.30 4.71
CA ALA A 56 9.22 -3.89 4.48
C ALA A 56 9.21 -3.62 2.97
N GLN A 57 8.43 -2.64 2.54
CA GLN A 57 8.33 -2.22 1.15
C GLN A 57 8.64 -0.74 1.04
N ARG A 58 9.43 -0.34 0.04
CA ARG A 58 9.67 1.08 -0.23
C ARG A 58 8.34 1.78 -0.49
N LEU A 59 8.13 2.91 0.16
CA LEU A 59 6.91 3.70 0.04
C LEU A 59 6.78 4.18 -1.41
N ALA A 60 5.74 3.73 -2.10
CA ALA A 60 5.33 4.25 -3.39
C ALA A 60 4.21 5.27 -3.16
N PRO A 61 4.40 6.55 -3.49
CA PRO A 61 3.32 7.52 -3.37
C PRO A 61 2.16 7.13 -4.31
N PRO A 62 0.91 7.24 -3.86
CA PRO A 62 -0.23 6.94 -4.71
C PRO A 62 -0.31 7.95 -5.86
N GLY A 63 -0.63 7.46 -7.06
CA GLY A 63 -1.01 8.32 -8.17
C GLY A 63 -2.24 9.15 -7.81
N ARG A 64 -2.39 10.32 -8.44
CA ARG A 64 -3.56 11.20 -8.24
C ARG A 64 -4.24 11.49 -9.55
N ARG A 65 -5.56 11.65 -9.51
CA ARG A 65 -6.40 12.03 -10.65
C ARG A 65 -7.36 13.15 -10.22
N VAL A 66 -7.47 14.17 -11.06
CA VAL A 66 -8.44 15.25 -10.87
C VAL A 66 -9.84 14.73 -11.25
N VAL A 67 -10.80 14.93 -10.36
CA VAL A 67 -12.21 14.56 -10.52
C VAL A 67 -13.04 15.73 -10.01
N GLY A 68 -13.68 16.47 -10.93
CA GLY A 68 -14.34 17.73 -10.59
C GLY A 68 -13.32 18.74 -10.03
N ALA A 69 -13.58 19.26 -8.83
CA ALA A 69 -12.70 20.20 -8.14
C ALA A 69 -11.62 19.51 -7.26
N ASP A 70 -11.70 18.19 -7.08
CA ASP A 70 -10.85 17.45 -6.14
C ASP A 70 -9.78 16.62 -6.86
N ALA A 71 -8.67 16.34 -6.15
CA ALA A 71 -7.65 15.39 -6.59
C ALA A 71 -7.70 14.12 -5.72
N LEU A 72 -8.21 13.02 -6.30
CA LEU A 72 -8.33 11.73 -5.63
C LEU A 72 -7.09 10.87 -5.86
N LYS A 73 -6.70 10.08 -4.86
CA LYS A 73 -5.69 9.04 -5.02
C LYS A 73 -6.27 7.89 -5.83
N PHE A 74 -5.44 7.19 -6.60
CA PHE A 74 -5.88 5.99 -7.28
C PHE A 74 -4.90 4.83 -7.16
N ASP A 75 -5.46 3.63 -7.20
CA ASP A 75 -4.74 2.39 -7.47
C ASP A 75 -5.35 1.64 -8.65
N LEU A 76 -4.56 0.79 -9.31
CA LEU A 76 -5.00 -0.08 -10.40
C LEU A 76 -5.10 -1.52 -9.89
N ARG A 77 -6.18 -2.20 -10.27
CA ARG A 77 -6.45 -3.60 -10.00
C ARG A 77 -6.50 -4.35 -11.32
N ALA A 78 -5.56 -5.28 -11.52
CA ALA A 78 -5.62 -6.24 -12.61
C ALA A 78 -6.36 -7.49 -12.13
N TYR A 79 -7.37 -7.92 -12.87
CA TYR A 79 -8.05 -9.21 -12.67
C TYR A 79 -7.43 -10.20 -13.65
N ALA A 80 -6.83 -11.26 -13.12
CA ALA A 80 -6.13 -12.26 -13.92
C ALA A 80 -6.76 -13.65 -13.74
N TYR A 81 -6.74 -14.43 -14.81
CA TYR A 81 -7.22 -15.81 -14.84
C TYR A 81 -6.34 -16.62 -15.79
N GLY A 82 -5.92 -17.82 -15.37
CA GLY A 82 -5.07 -18.68 -16.21
C GLY A 82 -3.66 -18.14 -16.49
N GLY A 83 -3.18 -17.15 -15.73
CA GLY A 83 -1.89 -16.49 -15.98
C GLY A 83 -2.00 -15.20 -16.81
N ASP A 84 -3.16 -14.95 -17.41
CA ASP A 84 -3.40 -13.79 -18.27
C ASP A 84 -4.22 -12.71 -17.55
N VAL A 85 -3.95 -11.44 -17.86
CA VAL A 85 -4.76 -10.31 -17.37
C VAL A 85 -6.01 -10.19 -18.22
N MET A 86 -7.17 -10.27 -17.59
CA MET A 86 -8.47 -10.17 -18.25
C MET A 86 -8.98 -8.73 -18.28
N TRP A 87 -8.85 -8.01 -17.15
CA TRP A 87 -9.44 -6.69 -16.99
C TRP A 87 -8.62 -5.80 -16.05
N PHE A 88 -8.72 -4.49 -16.26
CA PHE A 88 -8.23 -3.48 -15.33
C PHE A 88 -9.37 -2.64 -14.77
N SER A 89 -9.32 -2.34 -13.47
CA SER A 89 -10.17 -1.32 -12.85
C SER A 89 -9.31 -0.38 -12.02
N ALA A 90 -9.67 0.89 -11.95
CA ALA A 90 -9.10 1.82 -11.00
C ALA A 90 -10.00 1.92 -9.76
N ARG A 91 -9.40 2.21 -8.59
CA ARG A 91 -10.15 2.64 -7.40
C ARG A 91 -9.70 4.03 -7.01
N LEU A 92 -10.65 4.94 -6.88
CA LEU A 92 -10.44 6.34 -6.48
C LEU A 92 -10.79 6.51 -5.00
N TYR A 93 -9.93 7.19 -4.24
CA TYR A 93 -10.12 7.33 -2.79
C TYR A 93 -9.39 8.55 -2.21
N GLN A 94 -9.81 8.98 -1.01
CA GLN A 94 -9.05 9.88 -0.14
C GLN A 94 -8.54 9.15 1.11
N GLY A 95 -7.59 9.76 1.81
CA GLY A 95 -7.04 9.23 3.06
C GLY A 95 -5.85 8.27 2.86
N GLN A 96 -5.52 7.51 3.90
CA GLN A 96 -4.33 6.64 3.92
C GLN A 96 -4.57 5.30 3.22
N THR A 97 -5.76 4.72 3.40
CA THR A 97 -6.16 3.42 2.86
C THR A 97 -7.26 3.57 1.82
N THR A 98 -7.26 2.68 0.82
CA THR A 98 -8.33 2.61 -0.17
C THR A 98 -9.67 2.39 0.52
N ASN A 99 -10.67 3.19 0.15
CA ASN A 99 -12.03 3.11 0.69
C ASN A 99 -13.06 3.50 -0.40
N PHE A 100 -14.32 3.13 -0.16
CA PHE A 100 -15.45 3.40 -1.06
C PHE A 100 -16.42 4.44 -0.49
N ARG A 101 -15.95 5.28 0.43
CA ARG A 101 -16.79 6.27 1.14
C ARG A 101 -16.53 7.71 0.72
N THR A 102 -15.49 7.93 -0.09
CA THR A 102 -15.12 9.25 -0.57
C THR A 102 -16.09 9.70 -1.67
N PRO A 103 -16.72 10.89 -1.59
CA PRO A 103 -17.48 11.45 -2.71
C PRO A 103 -16.63 11.54 -3.98
N GLY A 104 -17.18 11.13 -5.13
CA GLY A 104 -16.43 11.00 -6.38
C GLY A 104 -15.41 9.84 -6.42
N GLY A 105 -15.28 9.10 -5.32
CA GLY A 105 -14.45 7.91 -5.20
C GLY A 105 -15.19 6.62 -5.62
N GLY A 106 -14.51 5.48 -5.47
CA GLY A 106 -15.02 4.16 -5.83
C GLY A 106 -14.36 3.59 -7.08
N PHE A 107 -15.03 2.65 -7.75
CA PHE A 107 -14.51 2.06 -8.98
C PHE A 107 -14.56 3.07 -10.13
N ALA A 108 -13.49 3.09 -10.92
CA ALA A 108 -13.39 3.90 -12.12
C ALA A 108 -12.85 3.05 -13.29
N PRO A 109 -13.35 3.28 -14.52
CA PRO A 109 -12.87 2.56 -15.68
C PRO A 109 -11.43 2.94 -16.02
N VAL A 110 -10.67 1.94 -16.49
CA VAL A 110 -9.36 2.15 -17.13
C VAL A 110 -9.62 2.06 -18.62
N LEU A 111 -9.71 3.21 -19.27
CA LEU A 111 -9.87 3.28 -20.72
C LEU A 111 -8.48 3.15 -21.35
N GLY A 112 -8.30 2.13 -22.18
CA GLY A 112 -7.12 2.05 -23.05
C GLY A 112 -7.19 3.19 -24.07
N GLY A 113 -6.05 3.83 -24.31
CA GLY A 113 -5.90 4.75 -25.44
C GLY A 113 -5.84 4.01 -26.76
#